data_AF-A0A2S2Q5J0-F1
#
_entry.id   AF-A0A2S2Q5J0-F1
#
_cell.length_a   1.000
_cell.length_b   1.000
_cell.length_c   1.000
_cell.angle_alpha   90.00
_cell.angle_beta   90.00
_cell.angle_gamma   90.00
#
_symmetry.space_group_name_H-M   'P 1'
#
loop_
_entity.id
_entity.type
_entity.pdbx_description
1 polymer ?
#
loop_
_entity_poly.entity_id
_entity_poly.type
_entity_poly.pdbx_seq_one_letter_code
_entity_poly.pdbx_strand_id
1 'polypeptide(L)'
;MSLENHVTTTADCWSIFKRSYIDITGHWINNSLIRVSCLLGIKRLKGKHTYDVLAKKNGSLYTKFDTNNKISHTITDNVSNFVKSYKVYAVNNKKDYSSRKSNLNAIVNEVIEMSDEKENID
;
A
#
# COMPACT_ATOMS: atom_id res chain seq x y z
N MET A 1 -7.30 11.29 -9.82
CA MET A 1 -6.61 11.26 -8.51
C MET A 1 -6.69 12.57 -7.75
N SER A 2 -6.60 13.74 -8.39
CA SER A 2 -6.59 15.05 -7.70
C SER A 2 -7.84 15.34 -6.86
N LEU A 3 -8.99 14.73 -7.17
CA LEU A 3 -10.28 14.92 -6.50
C LEU A 3 -10.52 13.99 -5.29
N GLU A 4 -9.71 12.95 -5.10
CA GLU A 4 -10.00 11.89 -4.12
C GLU A 4 -9.24 12.12 -2.82
N ASN A 5 -9.96 12.12 -1.69
CA ASN A 5 -9.39 12.44 -0.37
C ASN A 5 -8.69 11.25 0.30
N HIS A 6 -9.00 10.02 -0.14
CA HIS A 6 -8.44 8.80 0.42
C HIS A 6 -7.93 7.88 -0.69
N VAL A 7 -6.62 7.71 -0.72
CA VAL A 7 -5.92 6.82 -1.64
C VAL A 7 -5.18 5.78 -0.81
N THR A 8 -5.16 4.53 -1.28
CA THR A 8 -4.18 3.53 -0.86
C THR A 8 -3.21 3.26 -2.00
N THR A 9 -2.01 2.81 -1.68
CA THR A 9 -1.05 2.43 -2.72
C THR A 9 -0.54 1.02 -2.49
N THR A 10 -0.19 0.33 -3.55
CA THR A 10 0.69 -0.84 -3.52
C THR A 10 2.04 -0.41 -4.07
N ALA A 11 3.12 -0.87 -3.47
CA ALA A 11 4.46 -0.71 -4.00
C ALA A 11 5.11 -2.09 -4.08
N ASP A 12 5.45 -2.51 -5.30
CA ASP A 12 6.19 -3.74 -5.56
C ASP A 12 7.61 -3.40 -6.03
N CYS A 13 8.57 -4.24 -5.66
CA CYS A 13 9.96 -4.08 -6.08
C CYS A 13 10.52 -5.42 -6.49
N TRP A 14 10.90 -5.51 -7.75
CA TRP A 14 11.51 -6.71 -8.28
C TRP A 14 12.89 -6.41 -8.85
N SER A 15 13.69 -7.47 -8.91
CA SER A 15 15.00 -7.45 -9.56
C SER A 15 14.99 -8.42 -10.73
N ILE A 16 15.54 -7.99 -11.86
CA ILE A 16 15.79 -8.81 -13.04
C ILE A 16 17.22 -8.58 -13.53
N PHE A 17 18.02 -9.64 -13.54
CA PHE A 17 19.47 -9.58 -13.75
C PHE A 17 20.14 -8.55 -12.82
N LYS A 18 20.88 -7.58 -13.39
CA LYS A 18 21.59 -6.50 -12.68
C LYS A 18 20.77 -5.21 -12.57
N ARG A 19 19.44 -5.31 -12.62
CA ARG A 19 18.53 -4.16 -12.60
C ARG A 19 17.40 -4.44 -11.62
N SER A 20 17.00 -3.42 -10.89
CA SER A 20 15.79 -3.49 -10.08
C SER A 20 14.90 -2.31 -10.36
N TYR A 21 13.62 -2.52 -10.10
CA TYR A 21 12.55 -1.60 -10.41
C TYR A 21 11.63 -1.56 -9.22
N ILE A 22 11.05 -0.39 -9.01
CA ILE A 22 9.92 -0.20 -8.10
C ILE A 22 8.77 0.32 -8.93
N ASP A 23 7.60 -0.27 -8.76
CA ASP A 23 6.35 0.31 -9.22
C ASP A 23 5.51 0.76 -8.03
N ILE A 24 4.61 1.69 -8.31
CA ILE A 24 3.60 2.11 -7.35
C ILE A 24 2.28 2.20 -8.08
N THR A 25 1.29 1.47 -7.57
CA THR A 25 -0.09 1.55 -8.05
C THR A 25 -0.94 2.21 -6.97
N GLY A 26 -1.75 3.20 -7.36
CA GLY A 26 -2.72 3.84 -6.49
C GLY A 26 -4.10 3.20 -6.65
N HIS A 27 -4.82 3.10 -5.54
CA HIS A 27 -6.18 2.56 -5.49
C HIS A 27 -7.08 3.51 -4.70
N TRP A 28 -8.31 3.68 -5.18
CA TRP A 28 -9.35 4.43 -4.48
C TRP A 28 -10.74 3.92 -4.87
N ILE A 29 -11.76 4.30 -4.11
CA ILE A 29 -13.17 4.08 -4.46
C ILE A 29 -13.68 5.39 -5.05
N ASN A 30 -14.28 5.35 -6.24
CA ASN A 30 -14.86 6.54 -6.88
C ASN A 30 -16.28 6.83 -6.37
N ASN A 31 -16.89 7.92 -6.83
CA ASN A 31 -18.27 8.31 -6.48
C ASN A 31 -19.34 7.25 -6.83
N SER A 32 -19.04 6.34 -7.74
CA SER A 32 -19.92 5.22 -8.11
C SER A 32 -19.70 3.96 -7.26
N LEU A 33 -18.94 4.07 -6.18
CA LEU A 33 -18.55 2.95 -5.29
C LEU A 33 -17.74 1.86 -5.99
N ILE A 34 -17.08 2.20 -7.10
CA ILE A 34 -16.24 1.27 -7.86
C ILE A 34 -14.78 1.47 -7.48
N ARG A 35 -14.07 0.37 -7.23
CA ARG A 35 -12.63 0.38 -7.01
C ARG A 35 -11.91 0.70 -8.31
N VAL A 36 -11.12 1.76 -8.29
CA VAL A 36 -10.24 2.17 -9.38
C VAL A 36 -8.79 1.89 -8.98
N SER A 37 -8.01 1.37 -9.92
CA SER A 37 -6.57 1.13 -9.79
C SER A 37 -5.84 1.88 -10.89
N CYS A 38 -4.77 2.58 -10.55
CA CYS A 38 -3.98 3.36 -11.52
C CYS A 38 -2.49 3.28 -11.20
N LEU A 39 -1.70 2.87 -12.19
CA LEU A 39 -0.24 2.87 -12.09
C LEU A 39 0.26 4.32 -11.98
N LEU A 40 0.87 4.68 -10.86
CA LEU A 40 1.47 6.00 -10.64
C LEU A 40 2.85 6.06 -11.31
N GLY A 41 3.58 4.97 -11.30
CA GLY A 41 4.74 4.87 -12.16
C GLY A 41 5.67 3.73 -11.81
N ILE A 42 6.55 3.45 -12.76
CA ILE A 42 7.61 2.46 -12.66
C ILE A 42 8.94 3.20 -12.73
N LYS A 43 9.82 2.94 -11.77
CA LYS A 43 11.10 3.63 -11.64
C LYS A 43 12.22 2.61 -11.45
N ARG A 44 13.28 2.78 -12.25
CA ARG A 44 14.52 2.00 -12.06
C ARG A 44 15.23 2.43 -10.78
N LEU A 45 15.61 1.44 -9.98
CA LEU A 45 16.51 1.60 -8.83
C LEU A 45 17.94 1.32 -9.31
N LYS A 46 18.83 2.29 -9.11
CA LYS A 46 20.27 2.17 -9.43
C LYS A 46 21.06 2.21 -8.13
N GLY A 47 22.10 1.39 -8.03
CA GLY A 47 22.92 1.30 -6.83
C GLY A 47 22.30 0.41 -5.76
N LYS A 48 22.69 0.61 -4.49
CA LYS A 48 22.18 -0.19 -3.38
C LYS A 48 20.69 0.10 -3.15
N HIS A 49 19.91 -0.96 -2.94
CA HIS A 49 18.47 -0.88 -2.64
C HIS A 49 18.21 -0.53 -1.18
N THR A 50 18.84 0.52 -0.67
CA THR A 50 18.67 0.96 0.71
C THR A 50 17.31 1.63 0.90
N TYR A 51 16.82 1.61 2.14
CA TYR A 51 15.49 2.06 2.51
C TYR A 51 15.26 3.56 2.19
N ASP A 52 16.30 4.39 2.27
CA ASP A 52 16.29 5.81 1.94
C ASP A 52 16.11 6.06 0.44
N VAL A 53 16.75 5.24 -0.41
CA VAL A 53 16.60 5.31 -1.87
C VAL A 53 15.17 4.98 -2.27
N LEU A 54 14.58 3.93 -1.67
CA LEU A 54 13.18 3.56 -1.87
C LEU A 54 12.23 4.68 -1.44
N ALA A 55 12.39 5.19 -0.22
CA ALA A 55 11.55 6.27 0.31
C ALA A 55 11.62 7.54 -0.56
N LYS A 56 12.82 7.94 -0.98
CA LYS A 56 13.01 9.09 -1.87
C LYS A 56 12.33 8.88 -3.22
N LYS A 57 12.37 7.65 -3.76
CA LYS A 57 11.73 7.33 -5.03
C LYS A 57 10.21 7.35 -4.91
N ASN A 58 9.67 6.83 -3.81
CA ASN A 58 8.24 6.84 -3.49
C ASN A 58 7.72 8.26 -3.29
N GLY A 59 8.38 9.05 -2.43
CA GLY A 59 8.02 10.45 -2.21
C GLY A 59 8.03 11.26 -3.51
N SER A 60 9.01 11.04 -4.39
CA SER A 60 9.03 11.72 -5.70
C SER A 60 7.90 11.32 -6.65
N LEU A 61 7.33 10.11 -6.52
CA LEU A 61 6.12 9.72 -7.26
C LEU A 61 4.90 10.40 -6.65
N TYR A 62 4.77 10.33 -5.33
CA TYR A 62 3.63 10.93 -4.63
C TYR A 62 3.55 12.46 -4.78
N THR A 63 4.68 13.17 -4.76
CA THR A 63 4.72 14.60 -5.08
C THR A 63 4.29 14.87 -6.53
N LYS A 64 4.68 14.02 -7.48
CA LYS A 64 4.34 14.20 -8.91
C LYS A 64 2.84 14.12 -9.16
N PHE A 65 2.12 13.29 -8.39
CA PHE A 65 0.67 13.11 -8.54
C PHE A 65 -0.16 13.90 -7.52
N ASP A 66 0.48 14.75 -6.70
CA ASP A 66 -0.16 15.48 -5.61
C ASP A 66 -0.98 14.55 -4.67
N THR A 67 -0.39 13.40 -4.34
CA THR A 67 -1.02 12.37 -3.50
C THR A 67 -0.40 12.24 -2.12
N ASN A 68 0.70 12.94 -1.82
CA ASN A 68 1.40 12.86 -0.53
C ASN A 68 0.47 12.98 0.68
N ASN A 69 -0.50 13.91 0.64
CA ASN A 69 -1.40 14.17 1.76
C ASN A 69 -2.69 13.31 1.74
N LYS A 70 -2.88 12.51 0.68
CA LYS A 70 -4.08 11.70 0.43
C LYS A 70 -3.85 10.21 0.67
N ILE A 71 -2.59 9.80 0.78
CA ILE A 71 -2.22 8.40 1.01
C ILE A 71 -2.52 8.02 2.46
N SER A 72 -3.44 7.08 2.61
CA SER A 72 -3.82 6.52 3.91
C SER A 72 -2.94 5.33 4.29
N HIS A 73 -2.63 4.46 3.32
CA HIS A 73 -1.87 3.23 3.52
C HIS A 73 -1.07 2.92 2.26
N THR A 74 0.11 2.33 2.45
CA THR A 74 0.85 1.67 1.38
C THR A 74 1.07 0.21 1.74
N ILE A 75 0.65 -0.69 0.84
CA ILE A 75 0.88 -2.13 0.91
C ILE A 75 2.18 -2.41 0.18
N THR A 76 3.10 -3.13 0.81
CA THR A 76 4.37 -3.53 0.22
C THR A 76 4.56 -5.03 0.33
N ASP A 77 5.50 -5.59 -0.44
CA ASP A 77 6.07 -6.88 -0.10
C ASP A 77 6.80 -6.80 1.27
N ASN A 78 7.05 -7.95 1.90
CA ASN A 78 7.70 -8.01 3.22
C ASN A 78 9.23 -7.89 3.13
N VAL A 79 9.77 -7.25 2.08
CA VAL A 79 11.22 -7.10 1.96
C VAL A 79 11.70 -6.12 3.03
N SER A 80 12.76 -6.50 3.74
CA SER A 80 13.26 -5.80 4.93
C SER A 80 13.57 -4.30 4.71
N ASN A 81 13.90 -3.93 3.48
CA ASN A 81 14.16 -2.54 3.09
C ASN A 81 12.88 -1.69 2.97
N PHE A 82 11.74 -2.29 2.60
CA PHE A 82 10.45 -1.59 2.63
C PHE A 82 9.95 -1.40 4.05
N VAL A 83 10.08 -2.42 4.90
CA VAL A 83 9.70 -2.31 6.32
C VAL A 83 10.47 -1.16 6.99
N LYS A 84 11.77 -1.01 6.68
CA LYS A 84 12.58 0.11 7.19
C LYS A 84 12.21 1.45 6.56
N SER A 85 11.95 1.51 5.25
CA SER A 85 11.63 2.77 4.58
C SER A 85 10.31 3.33 5.10
N TYR A 86 9.27 2.52 5.20
CA TYR A 86 7.99 2.96 5.71
C TYR A 86 8.01 3.24 7.21
N LYS A 87 8.80 2.52 8.02
CA LYS A 87 8.96 2.87 9.45
C LYS A 87 9.64 4.23 9.67
N VAL A 88 10.63 4.58 8.85
CA VAL A 88 11.40 5.83 9.00
C VAL A 88 10.66 7.02 8.40
N TYR A 89 9.91 6.81 7.32
CA TYR A 89 9.32 7.90 6.53
C TYR A 89 7.77 7.95 6.59
N ALA A 90 7.10 7.01 7.24
CA ALA A 90 5.70 7.20 7.59
C ALA A 90 5.59 8.30 8.65
N VAL A 91 4.75 9.29 8.38
CA VAL A 91 4.48 10.37 9.34
C VAL A 91 3.95 9.76 10.63
N ASN A 92 4.58 10.09 11.77
CA ASN A 92 4.22 9.66 13.13
C ASN A 92 2.88 10.26 13.62
N ASN A 93 1.84 10.22 12.81
CA ASN A 93 0.47 10.39 13.29
C ASN A 93 0.08 9.06 13.94
N LYS A 94 0.52 8.84 15.19
CA LYS A 94 -0.03 7.79 16.06
C LYS A 94 -1.51 8.09 16.29
N LYS A 95 -2.36 7.78 15.32
CA LYS A 95 -3.77 7.51 15.58
C LYS A 95 -3.80 6.15 16.25
N ASP A 96 -4.48 6.04 17.37
CA ASP A 96 -4.65 4.76 18.05
C ASP A 96 -5.51 3.85 17.15
N TYR A 97 -4.88 2.84 16.54
CA TYR A 97 -5.52 1.85 15.68
C TYR A 97 -5.91 0.58 16.44
N SER A 98 -5.72 0.54 17.76
CA SER A 98 -6.03 -0.62 18.61
C SER A 98 -7.47 -1.10 18.41
N SER A 99 -8.43 -0.17 18.35
CA SER A 99 -9.85 -0.46 18.14
C SER A 99 -10.20 -0.96 16.73
N ARG A 100 -9.44 -0.58 15.70
CA ARG A 100 -9.67 -1.06 14.32
C ARG A 100 -9.13 -2.47 14.12
N LYS A 101 -8.05 -2.84 14.80
CA LYS A 101 -7.43 -4.17 14.70
C LYS A 101 -8.31 -5.26 15.33
N SER A 102 -8.93 -4.97 16.48
CA SER A 102 -9.92 -5.86 17.11
C SER A 102 -11.15 -6.08 16.23
N ASN A 103 -11.68 -5.03 15.60
CA ASN A 103 -12.83 -5.15 14.70
C ASN A 103 -12.52 -5.93 13.42
N LEU A 104 -11.32 -5.77 12.85
CA LEU A 104 -10.94 -6.52 11.65
C LEU A 104 -10.86 -8.03 11.93
N ASN A 105 -10.30 -8.42 13.07
CA ASN A 105 -10.24 -9.83 13.46
C ASN A 105 -11.63 -10.42 13.68
N ALA A 106 -12.55 -9.67 14.29
CA ALA A 106 -13.94 -10.11 14.47
C ALA A 106 -14.63 -10.34 13.12
N ILE A 107 -14.50 -9.40 12.17
CA ILE A 107 -15.11 -9.52 10.83
C ILE A 107 -14.50 -10.68 10.04
N VAL A 108 -13.17 -10.86 10.10
CA VAL A 108 -12.50 -11.96 9.39
C VAL A 108 -12.95 -13.31 9.94
N ASN A 109 -13.09 -13.44 11.26
CA ASN A 109 -13.59 -14.67 11.88
C ASN A 109 -15.04 -14.96 11.47
N GLU A 110 -15.91 -13.94 11.49
CA GLU A 110 -17.31 -14.08 11.07
C GLU A 110 -17.42 -14.51 9.60
N VAL A 111 -16.59 -13.96 8.72
CA VAL A 111 -16.55 -14.37 7.29
C VAL A 111 -16.04 -15.79 7.10
N ILE A 112 -15.07 -16.24 7.91
CA ILE A 112 -14.55 -17.63 7.89
C ILE A 112 -15.64 -18.60 8.36
N GLU A 113 -16.32 -18.28 9.46
CA GLU A 113 -17.43 -19.09 9.99
C GLU A 113 -18.56 -19.21 8.94
N MET A 114 -18.89 -18.12 8.24
CA MET A 114 -19.87 -18.12 7.15
C MET A 114 -19.44 -18.89 5.89
N SER A 115 -18.13 -19.10 5.67
CA SER A 115 -17.64 -19.96 4.58
C SER A 115 -17.65 -21.43 4.95
N ASP A 116 -17.35 -21.76 6.21
CA ASP A 116 -17.32 -23.15 6.70
C ASP A 116 -18.74 -23.74 6.83
N GLU A 117 -19.76 -22.90 7.07
CA GLU A 117 -21.18 -23.32 7.02
C GLU A 117 -21.69 -23.59 5.60
N LYS A 118 -21.09 -22.98 4.57
CA LYS A 118 -21.48 -23.19 3.16
C LYS A 118 -20.87 -24.42 2.51
N GLU A 119 -19.77 -24.95 3.05
CA GLU A 119 -19.18 -26.22 2.61
C GLU A 119 -19.87 -27.45 3.23
N ASN A 120 -20.77 -27.27 4.19
CA ASN A 120 -21.52 -28.35 4.86
C ASN A 120 -22.99 -28.47 4.41
N ILE A 121 -23.37 -27.79 3.33
CA ILE A 121 -24.71 -27.90 2.72
C ILE A 121 -24.50 -28.31 1.24
N ASP A 122 -24.68 -29.61 1.01
CA ASP A 122 -24.57 -30.43 -0.21
C ASP A 122 -23.17 -30.84 -0.71
#